data_AF-B0MDX0-F1
#
_entry.id   AF-B0MDX0-F1
#
_cell.length_a   1.000
_cell.length_b   1.000
_cell.length_c   1.000
_cell.angle_alpha   90.00
_cell.angle_beta   90.00
_cell.angle_gamma   90.00
#
_symmetry.space_group_name_H-M   'P 1'
#
loop_
_entity.id
_entity.type
_entity.pdbx_description
1 polymer ?
#
loop_
_entity_poly.entity_id
_entity_poly.type
_entity_poly.pdbx_seq_one_letter_code
_entity_poly.pdbx_strand_id
1 'polypeptide(L)'
;MGNINKFSDLWYNNVKTIQEMREYEEIKNRSIIMPFVPSDRRVCKREKVKNKTVTLEYQNKKYEGQYTGLMKNDKPTKGTFSYKKGDDYLTYKGKISNGKMSGEGTLDTNLMTAYFIGKKCEGRYKGIVSGGKASKKGRFEFVSPKDFKNAVYQGSWHANMANGEGRLDFSVGGKWAMTGHFDTGYFDPTTFEIYQTMGTLEEIEYKISPKAKTFIEENDSLFMAKKETDLAPYVDSSLSHHDVLKKSGDYGDELMKFSDYTVLNTELNEKVFGRNLSLVLLGLPSENAYIYVICLDPLKDVSFNSTQTVYGLPLSSAEYTMQSGKKLKVLIVAGSFLKHQ
;
A
#
# COMPACT_ATOMS: atom_id res chain seq x y z
N MET A 1 -19.63 -6.76 -4.73
CA MET A 1 -20.09 -6.16 -3.45
C MET A 1 -19.67 -6.94 -2.21
N GLY A 2 -18.98 -8.08 -2.32
CA GLY A 2 -18.47 -8.82 -1.16
C GLY A 2 -17.07 -8.39 -0.68
N ASN A 3 -16.33 -7.62 -1.48
CA ASN A 3 -14.90 -7.37 -1.24
C ASN A 3 -14.64 -6.07 -0.45
N ILE A 4 -15.43 -5.00 -0.66
CA ILE A 4 -15.27 -3.72 0.06
C ILE A 4 -15.76 -3.82 1.53
N ASN A 5 -16.85 -4.53 1.79
CA ASN A 5 -17.29 -4.80 3.17
C ASN A 5 -16.27 -5.67 3.94
N LYS A 6 -15.69 -6.70 3.31
CA LYS A 6 -14.59 -7.49 3.89
C LYS A 6 -13.31 -6.66 4.10
N PHE A 7 -13.05 -5.68 3.24
CA PHE A 7 -11.96 -4.71 3.41
C PHE A 7 -12.16 -3.90 4.70
N SER A 8 -13.37 -3.37 4.92
CA SER A 8 -13.68 -2.57 6.11
C SER A 8 -13.46 -3.38 7.40
N ASP A 9 -13.86 -4.65 7.45
CA ASP A 9 -13.67 -5.53 8.62
C ASP A 9 -12.19 -5.82 8.94
N LEU A 10 -11.34 -5.95 7.91
CA LEU A 10 -9.90 -6.17 8.06
C LEU A 10 -9.18 -4.92 8.60
N TRP A 11 -9.66 -3.73 8.25
CA TRP A 11 -9.09 -2.44 8.63
C TRP A 11 -9.64 -1.93 9.98
N TYR A 12 -10.95 -2.08 10.22
CA TYR A 12 -11.70 -1.51 11.36
C TYR A 12 -11.23 -2.03 12.73
N ASN A 13 -10.77 -3.28 12.81
CA ASN A 13 -10.31 -3.88 14.06
C ASN A 13 -8.94 -3.35 14.56
N ASN A 14 -8.24 -2.51 13.79
CA ASN A 14 -6.83 -2.16 14.08
C ASN A 14 -6.56 -0.67 14.36
N VAL A 15 -7.57 0.21 14.29
CA VAL A 15 -7.39 1.66 14.59
C VAL A 15 -7.26 1.92 16.10
N LYS A 16 -7.79 1.03 16.94
CA LYS A 16 -7.81 1.18 18.41
C LYS A 16 -6.42 1.09 19.08
N THR A 17 -5.42 0.51 18.41
CA THR A 17 -4.07 0.29 18.94
C THR A 17 -3.08 1.43 18.70
N ILE A 18 -3.49 2.49 17.98
CA ILE A 18 -2.63 3.60 17.55
C ILE A 18 -2.18 4.49 18.72
N GLN A 19 -2.99 4.60 19.78
CA GLN A 19 -2.67 5.44 20.93
C GLN A 19 -1.78 4.74 21.97
N GLU A 20 -1.83 3.41 22.04
CA GLU A 20 -1.09 2.60 23.01
C GLU A 20 0.35 2.28 22.57
N MET A 21 0.66 2.31 21.26
CA MET A 21 2.02 2.02 20.76
C MET A 21 2.95 3.22 20.69
N ARG A 22 2.43 4.47 20.66
CA ARG A 22 3.27 5.67 20.72
C ARG A 22 3.99 5.85 22.07
N GLU A 23 3.44 5.29 23.15
CA GLU A 23 4.06 5.34 24.48
C GLU A 23 5.18 4.28 24.68
N TYR A 24 5.27 3.26 23.81
CA TYR A 24 6.25 2.17 23.96
C TYR A 24 7.62 2.47 23.30
N GLU A 25 7.68 3.38 22.33
CA GLU A 25 8.92 3.78 21.65
C GLU A 25 9.74 4.81 22.45
N GLU A 26 9.12 5.59 23.35
CA GLU A 26 9.83 6.57 24.19
C GLU A 26 10.64 5.96 25.35
N ILE A 27 10.35 4.72 25.77
CA ILE A 27 11.01 4.09 26.92
C ILE A 27 12.33 3.38 26.53
N LYS A 28 12.58 3.12 25.23
CA LYS A 28 13.73 2.32 24.76
C LYS A 28 15.02 3.10 24.53
N ASN A 29 15.03 4.42 24.72
CA ASN A 29 16.14 5.30 24.35
C ASN A 29 17.10 5.67 25.51
N ARG A 30 17.25 4.80 26.53
CA ARG A 30 18.29 4.98 27.57
C ARG A 30 19.58 4.27 27.18
N SER A 31 20.56 5.06 26.77
CA SER A 31 21.92 4.64 26.44
C SER A 31 22.68 4.15 27.68
N ILE A 32 23.26 2.94 27.62
CA ILE A 32 24.22 2.45 28.62
C ILE A 32 25.63 2.60 28.01
N ILE A 33 26.44 3.44 28.64
CA ILE A 33 27.87 3.62 28.34
C ILE A 33 28.62 2.45 28.99
N MET A 34 29.37 1.67 28.20
CA MET A 34 30.30 0.67 28.73
C MET A 34 31.74 1.21 28.76
N PRO A 35 32.55 0.87 29.78
CA PRO A 35 33.91 1.35 29.90
C PRO A 35 34.88 0.65 28.94
N PHE A 36 35.86 1.43 28.50
CA PHE A 36 36.95 1.06 27.60
C PHE A 36 37.97 0.15 28.31
N VAL A 37 38.37 -0.94 27.65
CA VAL A 37 39.44 -1.85 28.11
C VAL A 37 40.61 -1.79 27.11
N PRO A 38 41.89 -1.73 27.55
CA PRO A 38 43.02 -1.47 26.67
C PRO A 38 43.31 -2.61 25.69
N SER A 39 43.80 -2.22 24.51
CA SER A 39 44.04 -3.10 23.36
C SER A 39 45.33 -3.93 23.50
N ASP A 40 45.16 -5.24 23.49
CA ASP A 40 46.22 -6.22 23.36
C ASP A 40 46.57 -6.40 21.87
N ARG A 41 47.82 -6.12 21.46
CA ARG A 41 48.28 -6.22 20.06
C ARG A 41 48.39 -7.69 19.65
N ARG A 42 47.27 -8.31 19.29
CA ARG A 42 47.26 -9.60 18.61
C ARG A 42 47.41 -9.42 17.10
N VAL A 43 48.28 -10.22 16.51
CA VAL A 43 48.43 -10.39 15.06
C VAL A 43 47.06 -10.62 14.43
N CYS A 44 46.63 -9.69 13.59
CA CYS A 44 45.33 -9.70 12.95
C CYS A 44 45.33 -10.67 11.75
N LYS A 45 44.98 -11.95 11.98
CA LYS A 45 44.87 -12.94 10.90
C LYS A 45 43.63 -12.64 10.06
N ARG A 46 43.82 -12.32 8.77
CA ARG A 46 42.75 -12.18 7.77
C ARG A 46 42.84 -13.33 6.78
N GLU A 47 41.73 -14.02 6.57
CA GLU A 47 41.67 -15.14 5.63
C GLU A 47 40.35 -15.13 4.86
N LYS A 48 40.36 -15.68 3.64
CA LYS A 48 39.15 -16.00 2.88
C LYS A 48 38.85 -17.48 3.08
N VAL A 49 37.65 -17.80 3.52
CA VAL A 49 37.20 -19.18 3.74
C VAL A 49 36.05 -19.53 2.79
N LYS A 50 35.88 -20.83 2.52
CA LYS A 50 34.74 -21.39 1.81
C LYS A 50 34.09 -22.45 2.67
N ASN A 51 32.76 -22.47 2.73
CA ASN A 51 31.95 -23.46 3.44
C ASN A 51 32.45 -23.76 4.87
N LYS A 52 32.80 -22.72 5.63
CA LYS A 52 33.14 -22.87 7.05
C LYS A 52 31.86 -22.79 7.86
N THR A 53 31.63 -23.77 8.73
CA THR A 53 30.51 -23.73 9.67
C THR A 53 30.68 -22.58 10.65
N VAL A 54 29.66 -21.73 10.77
CA VAL A 54 29.63 -20.61 11.73
C VAL A 54 28.21 -20.43 12.27
N THR A 55 28.08 -19.72 13.39
CA THR A 55 26.78 -19.35 13.96
C THR A 55 26.45 -17.89 13.63
N LEU A 56 25.24 -17.65 13.13
CA LEU A 56 24.65 -16.32 12.93
C LEU A 56 23.44 -16.16 13.85
N GLU A 57 23.35 -15.04 14.56
CA GLU A 57 22.18 -14.64 15.31
C GLU A 57 21.26 -13.77 14.44
N TYR A 58 19.99 -14.16 14.35
CA TYR A 58 18.94 -13.47 13.60
C TYR A 58 17.62 -13.56 14.36
N GLN A 59 16.93 -12.43 14.54
CA GLN A 59 15.67 -12.32 15.32
C GLN A 59 15.72 -13.07 16.67
N ASN A 60 16.81 -12.87 17.43
CA ASN A 60 17.08 -13.49 18.74
C ASN A 60 17.22 -15.03 18.73
N LYS A 61 17.40 -15.65 17.56
CA LYS A 61 17.69 -17.08 17.40
C LYS A 61 19.07 -17.27 16.79
N LYS A 62 19.72 -18.38 17.14
CA LYS A 62 21.03 -18.76 16.60
C LYS A 62 20.87 -19.82 15.52
N TYR A 63 21.52 -19.59 14.39
CA TYR A 63 21.50 -20.46 13.22
C TYR A 63 22.92 -20.91 12.91
N GLU A 64 23.15 -22.22 12.92
CA GLU A 64 24.42 -22.79 12.49
C GLU A 64 24.36 -23.11 11.00
N GLY A 65 25.25 -22.51 10.21
CA GLY A 65 25.20 -22.61 8.76
C GLY A 65 26.57 -22.45 8.11
N GLN A 66 26.57 -22.52 6.79
CA GLN A 66 27.78 -22.45 5.97
C GLN A 66 28.11 -21.01 5.62
N TYR A 67 29.38 -20.62 5.82
CA TYR A 67 29.88 -19.29 5.49
C TYR A 67 31.02 -19.34 4.48
N THR A 68 30.92 -18.47 3.49
CA THR A 68 31.96 -18.22 2.49
C THR A 68 32.24 -16.72 2.44
N GLY A 69 33.49 -16.33 2.73
CA GLY A 69 33.86 -14.91 2.75
C GLY A 69 35.10 -14.61 3.58
N LEU A 70 35.25 -13.34 3.94
CA LEU A 70 36.37 -12.83 4.72
C LEU A 70 36.17 -13.11 6.22
N MET A 71 37.21 -13.59 6.88
CA MET A 71 37.29 -13.71 8.32
C MET A 71 38.44 -12.88 8.88
N LYS A 72 38.27 -12.41 10.12
CA LYS A 72 39.31 -11.78 10.92
C LYS A 72 39.31 -12.45 12.29
N ASN A 73 40.45 -13.02 12.69
CA ASN A 73 40.60 -13.73 13.97
C ASN A 73 39.48 -14.77 14.19
N ASP A 74 39.26 -15.64 13.20
CA ASP A 74 38.21 -16.67 13.17
C ASP A 74 36.76 -16.16 13.30
N LYS A 75 36.53 -14.86 13.13
CA LYS A 75 35.19 -14.27 13.11
C LYS A 75 34.80 -13.83 11.69
N PRO A 76 33.59 -14.17 11.21
CA PRO A 76 33.06 -13.65 9.95
C PRO A 76 33.06 -12.13 9.92
N THR A 77 33.36 -11.53 8.75
CA THR A 77 33.38 -10.07 8.57
C THR A 77 32.57 -9.59 7.38
N LYS A 78 32.77 -10.18 6.19
CA LYS A 78 32.00 -9.88 4.98
C LYS A 78 31.96 -11.10 4.07
N GLY A 79 30.77 -11.55 3.72
CA GLY A 79 30.59 -12.76 2.93
C GLY A 79 29.14 -13.15 2.77
N THR A 80 28.95 -14.42 2.45
CA THR A 80 27.64 -15.06 2.36
C THR A 80 27.52 -16.11 3.46
N PHE A 81 26.44 -16.05 4.22
CA PHE A 81 26.01 -17.07 5.16
C PHE A 81 24.76 -17.77 4.62
N SER A 82 24.71 -19.09 4.69
CA SER A 82 23.59 -19.91 4.26
C SER A 82 23.23 -20.96 5.32
N TYR A 83 21.98 -20.94 5.75
CA TYR A 83 21.36 -21.91 6.64
C TYR A 83 20.19 -22.59 5.93
N LYS A 84 20.06 -23.91 6.14
CA LYS A 84 18.91 -24.70 5.70
C LYS A 84 18.66 -25.86 6.68
N LYS A 85 17.45 -25.99 7.20
CA LYS A 85 17.00 -27.13 8.02
C LYS A 85 15.53 -27.42 7.74
N GLY A 86 15.25 -28.54 7.08
CA GLY A 86 13.90 -28.80 6.55
C GLY A 86 13.50 -27.68 5.58
N ASP A 87 12.33 -27.08 5.83
CA ASP A 87 11.80 -25.96 5.04
C ASP A 87 12.36 -24.60 5.46
N ASP A 88 12.98 -24.50 6.65
CA ASP A 88 13.56 -23.26 7.14
C ASP A 88 14.86 -22.94 6.41
N TYR A 89 14.99 -21.71 5.92
CA TYR A 89 16.18 -21.24 5.25
C TYR A 89 16.48 -19.77 5.54
N LEU A 90 17.77 -19.44 5.51
CA LEU A 90 18.27 -18.08 5.64
C LEU A 90 19.56 -17.95 4.83
N THR A 91 19.54 -17.09 3.81
CA THR A 91 20.73 -16.73 3.03
C THR A 91 20.97 -15.23 3.15
N TYR A 92 22.08 -14.85 3.77
CA TYR A 92 22.49 -13.46 3.94
C TYR A 92 23.81 -13.20 3.21
N LYS A 93 23.89 -12.10 2.49
CA LYS A 93 25.13 -11.59 1.89
C LYS A 93 25.37 -10.17 2.36
N GLY A 94 26.47 -9.94 3.08
CA GLY A 94 26.79 -8.63 3.62
C GLY A 94 27.87 -8.68 4.68
N LYS A 95 27.90 -7.66 5.55
CA LYS A 95 28.86 -7.59 6.66
C LYS A 95 28.31 -8.30 7.89
N ILE A 96 29.14 -9.09 8.56
CA ILE A 96 28.82 -9.74 9.83
C ILE A 96 29.75 -9.17 10.88
N SER A 97 29.21 -8.84 12.05
CA SER A 97 29.99 -8.38 13.20
C SER A 97 29.42 -9.03 14.46
N ASN A 98 30.30 -9.62 15.27
CA ASN A 98 29.93 -10.31 16.52
C ASN A 98 28.79 -11.34 16.34
N GLY A 99 28.84 -12.10 15.24
CA GLY A 99 27.82 -13.12 14.94
C GLY A 99 26.47 -12.55 14.51
N LYS A 100 26.35 -11.23 14.26
CA LYS A 100 25.12 -10.57 13.81
C LYS A 100 25.31 -9.95 12.43
N MET A 101 24.24 -9.86 11.65
CA MET A 101 24.22 -9.06 10.44
C MET A 101 24.48 -7.59 10.80
N SER A 102 25.27 -6.88 10.00
CA SER A 102 25.67 -5.50 10.29
C SER A 102 25.70 -4.67 9.02
N GLY A 103 25.24 -3.41 9.11
CA GLY A 103 25.11 -2.53 7.95
C GLY A 103 24.25 -3.14 6.84
N GLU A 104 24.42 -2.63 5.62
CA GLU A 104 23.67 -3.06 4.46
C GLU A 104 24.09 -4.44 3.94
N GLY A 105 23.11 -5.24 3.52
CA GLY A 105 23.28 -6.50 2.80
C GLY A 105 22.01 -6.92 2.10
N THR A 106 22.00 -8.14 1.55
CA THR A 106 20.80 -8.77 0.97
C THR A 106 20.42 -10.01 1.76
N LEU A 107 19.12 -10.24 1.93
CA LEU A 107 18.57 -11.37 2.66
C LEU A 107 17.52 -12.08 1.81
N ASP A 108 17.55 -13.41 1.81
CA ASP A 108 16.52 -14.31 1.27
C ASP A 108 16.20 -15.35 2.36
N THR A 109 15.00 -15.30 2.94
CA THR A 109 14.63 -16.14 4.10
C THR A 109 13.11 -16.33 4.21
N ASN A 110 12.66 -17.46 4.75
CA ASN A 110 11.28 -17.67 5.21
C ASN A 110 11.06 -17.40 6.71
N LEU A 111 12.06 -16.81 7.39
CA LEU A 111 12.07 -16.64 8.85
C LEU A 111 11.81 -15.19 9.28
N MET A 112 11.40 -14.31 8.36
CA MET A 112 11.23 -12.89 8.63
C MET A 112 9.91 -12.62 9.35
N THR A 113 10.01 -12.01 10.53
CA THR A 113 8.93 -11.21 11.11
C THR A 113 8.94 -9.78 10.55
N ALA A 114 7.81 -9.33 10.01
CA ALA A 114 7.53 -7.96 9.59
C ALA A 114 6.30 -7.40 10.33
N TYR A 115 6.05 -6.10 10.20
CA TYR A 115 4.88 -5.45 10.79
C TYR A 115 4.07 -4.69 9.73
N PHE A 116 2.78 -5.00 9.64
CA PHE A 116 1.83 -4.38 8.73
C PHE A 116 0.53 -4.07 9.47
N ILE A 117 0.03 -2.84 9.34
CA ILE A 117 -1.24 -2.38 9.93
C ILE A 117 -1.33 -2.73 11.43
N GLY A 118 -0.24 -2.50 12.17
CA GLY A 118 -0.11 -2.82 13.59
C GLY A 118 -0.06 -4.32 13.94
N LYS A 119 -0.05 -5.22 12.95
CA LYS A 119 0.03 -6.67 13.16
C LYS A 119 1.43 -7.19 12.89
N LYS A 120 1.85 -8.13 13.74
CA LYS A 120 3.03 -8.96 13.48
C LYS A 120 2.69 -9.96 12.37
N CYS A 121 3.48 -9.96 11.31
CA CYS A 121 3.33 -10.86 10.17
C CYS A 121 4.58 -11.73 10.02
N GLU A 122 4.40 -13.00 9.70
CA GLU A 122 5.51 -13.90 9.38
C GLU A 122 5.45 -14.25 7.90
N GLY A 123 6.60 -14.33 7.25
CA GLY A 123 6.64 -14.52 5.82
C GLY A 123 8.02 -14.67 5.23
N ARG A 124 8.02 -14.82 3.90
CA ARG A 124 9.23 -14.96 3.10
C ARG A 124 9.68 -13.59 2.63
N TYR A 125 10.88 -13.20 3.02
CA TYR A 125 11.47 -11.93 2.64
C TYR A 125 12.61 -12.14 1.65
N LYS A 126 12.62 -11.32 0.61
CA LYS A 126 13.75 -11.18 -0.30
C LYS A 126 14.00 -9.71 -0.61
N GLY A 127 15.17 -9.20 -0.23
CA GLY A 127 15.48 -7.79 -0.44
C GLY A 127 16.71 -7.29 0.29
N ILE A 128 16.79 -5.97 0.37
CA ILE A 128 17.87 -5.26 1.06
C ILE A 128 17.58 -5.24 2.57
N VAL A 129 18.61 -5.45 3.38
CA VAL A 129 18.52 -5.36 4.83
C VAL A 129 19.60 -4.44 5.39
N SER A 130 19.30 -3.78 6.50
CA SER A 130 20.27 -3.08 7.34
C SER A 130 20.28 -3.69 8.73
N GLY A 131 21.42 -4.25 9.16
CA GLY A 131 21.52 -4.93 10.46
C GLY A 131 20.56 -6.11 10.61
N GLY A 132 20.23 -6.77 9.49
CA GLY A 132 19.27 -7.88 9.45
C GLY A 132 17.80 -7.48 9.48
N LYS A 133 17.47 -6.19 9.45
CA LYS A 133 16.09 -5.72 9.29
C LYS A 133 15.84 -5.29 7.83
N ALA A 134 14.68 -5.60 7.27
CA ALA A 134 14.26 -5.15 5.94
C ALA A 134 14.42 -3.63 5.81
N SER A 135 14.99 -3.19 4.70
CA SER A 135 15.32 -1.79 4.44
C SER A 135 15.33 -1.53 2.94
N LYS A 136 15.00 -0.31 2.51
CA LYS A 136 14.95 0.07 1.08
C LYS A 136 14.04 -0.90 0.32
N LYS A 137 14.46 -1.43 -0.83
CA LYS A 137 13.61 -2.27 -1.67
C LYS A 137 13.58 -3.72 -1.20
N GLY A 138 12.38 -4.30 -1.14
CA GLY A 138 12.20 -5.71 -0.83
C GLY A 138 10.81 -6.24 -1.16
N ARG A 139 10.73 -7.56 -1.24
CA ARG A 139 9.52 -8.35 -1.43
C ARG A 139 9.24 -9.19 -0.20
N PHE A 140 7.99 -9.20 0.26
CA PHE A 140 7.53 -10.05 1.36
C PHE A 140 6.27 -10.82 0.96
N GLU A 141 6.34 -12.14 1.03
CA GLU A 141 5.19 -13.03 0.83
C GLU A 141 4.69 -13.48 2.21
N PHE A 142 3.43 -13.18 2.49
CA PHE A 142 2.83 -13.39 3.80
C PHE A 142 2.43 -14.86 4.00
N VAL A 143 2.86 -15.43 5.12
CA VAL A 143 2.46 -16.77 5.59
C VAL A 143 1.42 -16.65 6.71
N SER A 144 1.60 -15.68 7.60
CA SER A 144 0.66 -15.36 8.69
C SER A 144 0.55 -13.84 8.88
N PRO A 145 -0.60 -13.33 9.36
CA PRO A 145 -1.80 -14.05 9.76
C PRO A 145 -2.66 -14.54 8.57
N LYS A 146 -3.68 -15.36 8.84
CA LYS A 146 -4.54 -16.00 7.82
C LYS A 146 -5.14 -15.00 6.83
N ASP A 147 -5.52 -13.82 7.33
CA ASP A 147 -6.13 -12.74 6.55
C ASP A 147 -5.21 -12.20 5.45
N PHE A 148 -3.89 -12.32 5.63
CA PHE A 148 -2.88 -11.92 4.65
C PHE A 148 -2.25 -13.13 3.97
N LYS A 149 -2.74 -14.35 4.18
CA LYS A 149 -2.07 -15.54 3.65
C LYS A 149 -1.93 -15.45 2.13
N ASN A 150 -0.71 -15.66 1.64
CA ASN A 150 -0.33 -15.53 0.23
C ASN A 150 -0.46 -14.12 -0.36
N ALA A 151 -0.74 -13.10 0.47
CA ALA A 151 -0.58 -11.71 0.07
C ALA A 151 0.91 -11.44 -0.19
N VAL A 152 1.17 -10.37 -0.95
CA VAL A 152 2.50 -10.05 -1.42
C VAL A 152 2.71 -8.55 -1.34
N TYR A 153 3.66 -8.12 -0.51
CA TYR A 153 4.15 -6.75 -0.53
C TYR A 153 5.42 -6.64 -1.38
N GLN A 154 5.49 -5.61 -2.22
CA GLN A 154 6.67 -5.19 -2.94
C GLN A 154 6.81 -3.68 -2.82
N GLY A 155 7.92 -3.21 -2.27
CA GLY A 155 8.09 -1.78 -2.09
C GLY A 155 9.25 -1.42 -1.19
N SER A 156 9.12 -0.25 -0.60
CA SER A 156 10.10 0.37 0.27
C SER A 156 9.91 -0.07 1.73
N TRP A 157 11.01 -0.24 2.44
CA TRP A 157 11.06 -0.79 3.78
C TRP A 157 11.93 0.08 4.69
N HIS A 158 11.52 0.16 5.94
CA HIS A 158 12.35 0.66 7.03
C HIS A 158 12.17 -0.22 8.26
N ALA A 159 13.26 -0.80 8.77
CA ALA A 159 13.27 -1.55 10.02
C ALA A 159 12.19 -2.66 10.16
N ASN A 160 11.96 -3.48 9.12
CA ASN A 160 10.91 -4.52 9.05
C ASN A 160 9.47 -4.02 8.86
N MET A 161 9.28 -2.74 8.56
CA MET A 161 7.98 -2.16 8.23
C MET A 161 8.00 -1.65 6.79
N ALA A 162 6.87 -1.78 6.09
CA ALA A 162 6.65 -1.07 4.83
C ALA A 162 6.71 0.44 5.10
N ASN A 163 7.56 1.16 4.37
CA ASN A 163 7.78 2.59 4.58
C ASN A 163 8.26 3.23 3.28
N GLY A 164 7.44 4.11 2.70
CA GLY A 164 7.57 4.66 1.37
C GLY A 164 6.61 4.02 0.36
N GLU A 165 6.88 4.24 -0.93
CA GLU A 165 6.09 3.68 -2.03
C GLU A 165 6.11 2.14 -2.03
N GLY A 166 4.95 1.53 -2.26
CA GLY A 166 4.82 0.09 -2.42
C GLY A 166 3.49 -0.37 -2.99
N ARG A 167 3.41 -1.67 -3.23
CA ARG A 167 2.21 -2.38 -3.64
C ARG A 167 2.01 -3.63 -2.79
N LEU A 168 0.81 -3.81 -2.26
CA LEU A 168 0.37 -4.99 -1.52
C LEU A 168 -0.76 -5.67 -2.29
N ASP A 169 -0.45 -6.79 -2.95
CA ASP A 169 -1.42 -7.62 -3.66
C ASP A 169 -2.05 -8.63 -2.70
N PHE A 170 -3.39 -8.66 -2.65
CA PHE A 170 -4.16 -9.57 -1.81
C PHE A 170 -4.63 -10.80 -2.59
N SER A 171 -4.59 -11.95 -1.92
CA SER A 171 -5.12 -13.22 -2.44
C SER A 171 -6.39 -13.66 -1.70
N VAL A 172 -6.56 -13.23 -0.45
CA VAL A 172 -7.72 -13.57 0.39
C VAL A 172 -8.77 -12.50 0.22
N GLY A 173 -10.03 -12.90 0.00
CA GLY A 173 -11.14 -11.97 -0.13
C GLY A 173 -11.29 -11.30 -1.50
N GLY A 174 -10.68 -11.86 -2.55
CA GLY A 174 -10.74 -11.35 -3.92
C GLY A 174 -9.36 -10.88 -4.43
N LYS A 175 -9.23 -10.68 -5.74
CA LYS A 175 -8.02 -10.11 -6.35
C LYS A 175 -8.11 -8.59 -6.33
N TRP A 176 -7.26 -7.95 -5.54
CA TRP A 176 -7.14 -6.49 -5.48
C TRP A 176 -5.79 -6.12 -4.86
N ALA A 177 -5.42 -4.84 -4.90
CA ALA A 177 -4.14 -4.40 -4.34
C ALA A 177 -4.15 -2.98 -3.81
N MET A 178 -3.44 -2.76 -2.71
CA MET A 178 -3.14 -1.42 -2.22
C MET A 178 -1.89 -0.92 -2.92
N THR A 179 -1.99 0.20 -3.63
CA THR A 179 -0.86 0.79 -4.36
C THR A 179 -0.71 2.24 -3.94
N GLY A 180 0.46 2.58 -3.39
CA GLY A 180 0.74 3.93 -2.93
C GLY A 180 1.72 3.97 -1.77
N HIS A 181 1.57 4.99 -0.93
CA HIS A 181 2.47 5.24 0.16
C HIS A 181 2.13 4.43 1.41
N PHE A 182 3.17 3.93 2.06
CA PHE A 182 3.09 3.29 3.37
C PHE A 182 3.92 4.08 4.37
N ASP A 183 3.39 4.33 5.55
CA ASP A 183 4.15 4.87 6.67
C ASP A 183 4.17 3.87 7.82
N THR A 184 5.37 3.43 8.19
CA THR A 184 5.62 2.61 9.38
C THR A 184 4.69 1.37 9.46
N GLY A 185 4.49 0.73 8.30
CA GLY A 185 3.68 -0.48 8.14
C GLY A 185 2.19 -0.23 7.87
N TYR A 186 1.71 1.01 7.94
CA TYR A 186 0.35 1.40 7.60
C TYR A 186 0.28 1.92 6.17
N PHE A 187 -0.86 1.74 5.53
CA PHE A 187 -1.12 2.40 4.25
C PHE A 187 -1.63 3.80 4.53
N ASP A 188 -0.89 4.80 4.06
CA ASP A 188 -1.16 6.22 4.27
C ASP A 188 -1.18 6.91 2.90
N PRO A 189 -2.21 6.65 2.08
CA PRO A 189 -2.23 7.07 0.69
C PRO A 189 -2.54 8.56 0.54
N THR A 190 -1.95 9.17 -0.47
CA THR A 190 -2.43 10.43 -1.05
C THR A 190 -3.80 10.25 -1.71
N THR A 191 -4.50 11.34 -2.01
CA THR A 191 -5.78 11.32 -2.73
C THR A 191 -5.70 10.58 -4.07
N PHE A 192 -4.65 10.81 -4.85
CA PHE A 192 -4.41 10.06 -6.09
C PHE A 192 -4.27 8.55 -5.82
N GLU A 193 -3.51 8.16 -4.81
CA GLU A 193 -3.27 6.76 -4.46
C GLU A 193 -4.54 6.05 -3.96
N ILE A 194 -5.48 6.77 -3.32
CA ILE A 194 -6.80 6.24 -3.00
C ILE A 194 -7.54 5.89 -4.29
N TYR A 195 -7.67 6.82 -5.24
CA TYR A 195 -8.32 6.54 -6.53
C TYR A 195 -7.61 5.41 -7.29
N GLN A 196 -6.28 5.42 -7.31
CA GLN A 196 -5.51 4.35 -7.95
C GLN A 196 -5.78 2.98 -7.31
N THR A 197 -5.86 2.92 -5.98
CA THR A 197 -6.15 1.69 -5.25
C THR A 197 -7.57 1.19 -5.52
N MET A 198 -8.56 2.10 -5.59
CA MET A 198 -9.94 1.76 -5.95
C MET A 198 -10.03 1.11 -7.34
N GLY A 199 -9.20 1.54 -8.30
CA GLY A 199 -9.11 0.95 -9.63
C GLY A 199 -8.56 -0.48 -9.68
N THR A 200 -8.09 -1.04 -8.56
CA THR A 200 -7.65 -2.44 -8.47
C THR A 200 -8.74 -3.40 -8.02
N LEU A 201 -9.93 -2.89 -7.65
CA LEU A 201 -11.04 -3.71 -7.22
C LEU A 201 -11.66 -4.44 -8.41
N GLU A 202 -11.85 -5.74 -8.27
CA GLU A 202 -12.36 -6.63 -9.32
C GLU A 202 -13.73 -6.18 -9.90
N GLU A 203 -14.56 -5.53 -9.09
CA GLU A 203 -15.88 -5.05 -9.53
C GLU A 203 -15.84 -3.89 -10.55
N ILE A 204 -14.76 -3.10 -10.56
CA ILE A 204 -14.62 -1.86 -11.32
C ILE A 204 -13.15 -1.60 -11.66
N GLU A 205 -12.46 -2.55 -12.26
CA GLU A 205 -11.04 -2.39 -12.58
C GLU A 205 -10.82 -1.24 -13.58
N TYR A 206 -9.92 -0.31 -13.26
CA TYR A 206 -9.54 0.79 -14.14
C TYR A 206 -8.11 1.27 -13.90
N LYS A 207 -7.59 2.07 -14.83
CA LYS A 207 -6.28 2.73 -14.74
C LYS A 207 -6.43 4.21 -15.00
N ILE A 208 -5.88 5.02 -14.08
CA ILE A 208 -5.95 6.47 -14.16
C ILE A 208 -4.94 6.99 -15.20
N SER A 209 -5.36 7.95 -16.03
CA SER A 209 -4.49 8.58 -17.02
C SER A 209 -3.39 9.44 -16.37
N PRO A 210 -2.23 9.66 -17.04
CA PRO A 210 -1.21 10.59 -16.55
C PRO A 210 -1.71 12.02 -16.35
N LYS A 211 -2.67 12.47 -17.18
CA LYS A 211 -3.32 13.78 -17.05
C LYS A 211 -4.11 13.87 -15.74
N ALA A 212 -4.99 12.88 -15.49
CA ALA A 212 -5.75 12.79 -14.24
C ALA A 212 -4.85 12.70 -13.02
N LYS A 213 -3.76 11.93 -13.09
CA LYS A 213 -2.76 11.91 -12.03
C LYS A 213 -2.23 13.32 -11.71
N THR A 214 -1.71 14.01 -12.73
CA THR A 214 -1.10 15.34 -12.58
C THR A 214 -2.10 16.32 -12.02
N PHE A 215 -3.33 16.35 -12.56
CA PHE A 215 -4.39 17.22 -12.07
C PHE A 215 -4.72 16.97 -10.60
N ILE A 216 -4.86 15.70 -10.18
CA ILE A 216 -5.17 15.34 -8.79
C ILE A 216 -4.05 15.80 -7.84
N GLU A 217 -2.81 15.54 -8.19
CA GLU A 217 -1.65 15.89 -7.37
C GLU A 217 -1.50 17.41 -7.19
N GLU A 218 -1.82 18.19 -8.23
CA GLU A 218 -1.73 19.66 -8.20
C GLU A 218 -2.96 20.33 -7.56
N ASN A 219 -4.12 19.65 -7.53
CA ASN A 219 -5.40 20.23 -7.14
C ASN A 219 -6.16 19.39 -6.09
N ASP A 220 -5.43 18.78 -5.15
CA ASP A 220 -5.98 17.89 -4.10
C ASP A 220 -7.20 18.48 -3.36
N SER A 221 -7.20 19.78 -3.08
CA SER A 221 -8.28 20.48 -2.38
C SER A 221 -9.61 20.53 -3.13
N LEU A 222 -9.64 20.19 -4.43
CA LEU A 222 -10.88 20.16 -5.22
C LEU A 222 -11.70 18.89 -5.00
N PHE A 223 -11.12 17.81 -4.47
CA PHE A 223 -11.84 16.56 -4.23
C PHE A 223 -12.57 16.64 -2.89
N MET A 224 -13.89 16.79 -2.93
CA MET A 224 -14.75 17.23 -1.82
C MET A 224 -14.61 18.72 -1.48
N ALA A 225 -14.59 19.56 -2.52
CA ALA A 225 -14.66 21.01 -2.37
C ALA A 225 -15.90 21.44 -1.58
N LYS A 226 -15.79 22.51 -0.80
CA LYS A 226 -16.89 23.00 0.05
C LYS A 226 -17.90 23.87 -0.71
N LYS A 227 -17.47 24.50 -1.80
CA LYS A 227 -18.28 25.43 -2.58
C LYS A 227 -18.15 25.13 -4.06
N GLU A 228 -19.29 25.13 -4.74
CA GLU A 228 -19.38 24.98 -6.20
C GLU A 228 -18.53 26.03 -6.95
N THR A 229 -18.45 27.26 -6.42
CA THR A 229 -17.68 28.37 -7.02
C THR A 229 -16.19 28.11 -7.11
N ASP A 230 -15.64 27.29 -6.22
CA ASP A 230 -14.20 27.00 -6.17
C ASP A 230 -13.78 26.12 -7.35
N LEU A 231 -14.74 25.44 -7.99
CA LEU A 231 -14.50 24.55 -9.12
C LEU A 231 -14.55 25.27 -10.48
N ALA A 232 -15.21 26.43 -10.56
CA ALA A 232 -15.50 27.11 -11.82
C ALA A 232 -14.29 27.31 -12.76
N PRO A 233 -13.07 27.64 -12.26
CA PRO A 233 -11.90 27.80 -13.12
C PRO A 233 -11.41 26.50 -13.79
N TYR A 234 -11.84 25.34 -13.29
CA TYR A 234 -11.36 24.03 -13.68
C TYR A 234 -12.38 23.21 -14.47
N VAL A 235 -13.59 23.74 -14.67
CA VAL A 235 -14.68 23.02 -15.32
C VAL A 235 -14.71 23.34 -16.81
N ASP A 236 -14.55 22.32 -17.65
CA ASP A 236 -14.84 22.43 -19.08
C ASP A 236 -16.27 21.95 -19.36
N SER A 237 -17.16 22.92 -19.58
CA SER A 237 -18.55 22.69 -19.95
C SER A 237 -18.76 22.19 -21.38
N SER A 238 -17.72 22.20 -22.22
CA SER A 238 -17.78 21.72 -23.60
C SER A 238 -17.58 20.20 -23.72
N LEU A 239 -17.09 19.55 -22.65
CA LEU A 239 -16.84 18.12 -22.65
C LEU A 239 -18.13 17.30 -22.67
N SER A 240 -18.25 16.43 -23.67
CA SER A 240 -19.34 15.46 -23.78
C SER A 240 -18.98 14.15 -23.07
N HIS A 241 -19.90 13.64 -22.24
CA HIS A 241 -19.78 12.32 -21.63
C HIS A 241 -19.42 11.23 -22.65
N HIS A 242 -20.05 11.26 -23.84
CA HIS A 242 -19.82 10.21 -24.85
C HIS A 242 -18.42 10.23 -25.44
N ASP A 243 -17.81 11.40 -25.57
CA ASP A 243 -16.45 11.53 -26.11
C ASP A 243 -15.41 11.10 -25.08
N VAL A 244 -15.59 11.51 -23.82
CA VAL A 244 -14.75 11.09 -22.71
C VAL A 244 -14.86 9.59 -22.45
N LEU A 245 -16.05 8.99 -22.53
CA LEU A 245 -16.23 7.54 -22.36
C LEU A 245 -15.56 6.72 -23.48
N LYS A 246 -15.38 7.29 -24.68
CA LYS A 246 -14.72 6.61 -25.81
C LYS A 246 -13.19 6.70 -25.74
N LYS A 247 -12.66 7.84 -25.27
CA LYS A 247 -11.23 8.14 -25.26
C LYS A 247 -10.77 8.63 -23.88
N SER A 248 -11.17 7.93 -22.82
CA SER A 248 -10.97 8.38 -21.44
C SER A 248 -9.51 8.67 -21.06
N GLY A 249 -8.55 8.01 -21.72
CA GLY A 249 -7.12 8.29 -21.54
C GLY A 249 -6.64 9.65 -22.06
N ASP A 250 -7.38 10.29 -22.96
CA ASP A 250 -7.03 11.59 -23.54
C ASP A 250 -7.47 12.78 -22.65
N TYR A 251 -8.29 12.49 -21.63
CA TYR A 251 -8.89 13.46 -20.71
C TYR A 251 -8.37 13.26 -19.28
N GLY A 252 -8.84 14.12 -18.37
CA GLY A 252 -8.48 14.12 -16.95
C GLY A 252 -7.64 15.32 -16.52
N ASP A 253 -7.54 16.35 -17.36
CA ASP A 253 -6.90 17.64 -17.05
C ASP A 253 -7.92 18.73 -16.67
N GLU A 254 -9.22 18.45 -16.77
CA GLU A 254 -10.31 19.38 -16.44
C GLU A 254 -11.50 18.63 -15.81
N LEU A 255 -12.22 19.31 -14.92
CA LEU A 255 -13.44 18.80 -14.32
C LEU A 255 -14.59 18.84 -15.32
N MET A 256 -15.48 17.85 -15.22
CA MET A 256 -16.74 17.81 -15.95
C MET A 256 -17.91 18.09 -15.03
N LYS A 257 -18.96 18.69 -15.59
CA LYS A 257 -20.27 18.85 -14.95
C LYS A 257 -21.28 17.90 -15.55
N PHE A 258 -21.86 17.05 -14.72
CA PHE A 258 -22.94 16.12 -15.05
C PHE A 258 -24.22 16.62 -14.39
N SER A 259 -25.12 17.23 -15.16
CA SER A 259 -26.37 17.80 -14.64
C SER A 259 -27.52 16.83 -14.82
N ASP A 260 -28.44 16.83 -13.85
CA ASP A 260 -29.71 16.11 -13.91
C ASP A 260 -29.60 14.57 -13.96
N TYR A 261 -28.51 13.98 -13.45
CA TYR A 261 -28.34 12.52 -13.44
C TYR A 261 -29.12 11.87 -12.29
N THR A 262 -29.81 10.76 -12.58
CA THR A 262 -30.53 9.98 -11.57
C THR A 262 -29.60 9.09 -10.76
N VAL A 263 -29.77 9.06 -9.44
CA VAL A 263 -29.08 8.13 -8.54
C VAL A 263 -29.63 6.72 -8.71
N LEU A 264 -28.79 5.82 -9.23
CA LEU A 264 -29.12 4.42 -9.44
C LEU A 264 -28.61 3.52 -8.30
N ASN A 265 -27.54 3.93 -7.63
CA ASN A 265 -27.02 3.24 -6.46
C ASN A 265 -26.15 4.19 -5.62
N THR A 266 -26.13 4.00 -4.32
CA THR A 266 -25.25 4.73 -3.38
C THR A 266 -24.75 3.78 -2.31
N GLU A 267 -23.48 3.91 -1.95
CA GLU A 267 -22.83 3.09 -0.93
C GLU A 267 -21.91 3.96 -0.09
N LEU A 268 -22.07 3.91 1.23
CA LEU A 268 -21.14 4.50 2.19
C LEU A 268 -20.23 3.40 2.72
N ASN A 269 -18.93 3.63 2.55
CA ASN A 269 -17.88 2.76 3.04
C ASN A 269 -17.07 3.51 4.09
N GLU A 270 -17.25 3.13 5.35
CA GLU A 270 -16.62 3.84 6.46
C GLU A 270 -15.19 3.36 6.71
N LYS A 271 -14.30 4.32 7.04
CA LYS A 271 -12.90 4.07 7.45
C LYS A 271 -12.08 3.24 6.45
N VAL A 272 -12.43 3.29 5.17
CA VAL A 272 -11.62 2.72 4.09
C VAL A 272 -10.38 3.60 3.90
N PHE A 273 -9.19 3.01 4.06
CA PHE A 273 -7.91 3.75 4.05
C PHE A 273 -7.88 4.89 5.10
N GLY A 274 -8.55 4.71 6.24
CA GLY A 274 -8.64 5.73 7.28
C GLY A 274 -9.59 6.89 6.98
N ARG A 275 -10.37 6.81 5.90
CA ARG A 275 -11.35 7.82 5.48
C ARG A 275 -12.71 7.20 5.20
N ASN A 276 -13.76 8.01 5.20
CA ASN A 276 -15.05 7.55 4.70
C ASN A 276 -15.11 7.79 3.19
N LEU A 277 -15.63 6.82 2.45
CA LEU A 277 -15.79 6.89 1.01
C LEU A 277 -17.27 6.72 0.64
N SER A 278 -17.78 7.57 -0.23
CA SER A 278 -19.10 7.38 -0.84
C SER A 278 -18.94 7.01 -2.31
N LEU A 279 -19.56 5.90 -2.71
CA LEU A 279 -19.56 5.40 -4.08
C LEU A 279 -20.96 5.55 -4.64
N VAL A 280 -21.10 6.25 -5.75
CA VAL A 280 -22.41 6.56 -6.33
C VAL A 280 -22.42 6.17 -7.80
N LEU A 281 -23.41 5.36 -8.19
CA LEU A 281 -23.73 5.12 -9.58
C LEU A 281 -24.86 6.05 -9.98
N LEU A 282 -24.60 6.90 -10.97
CA LEU A 282 -25.60 7.78 -11.56
C LEU A 282 -25.82 7.43 -13.02
N GLY A 283 -26.99 7.76 -13.56
CA GLY A 283 -27.24 7.57 -14.98
C GLY A 283 -28.36 8.41 -15.57
N LEU A 284 -28.31 8.54 -16.89
CA LEU A 284 -29.37 8.98 -17.77
C LEU A 284 -29.70 7.80 -18.69
N PRO A 285 -30.63 6.91 -18.29
CA PRO A 285 -30.90 5.69 -19.04
C PRO A 285 -31.37 5.93 -20.48
N SER A 286 -32.08 7.05 -20.71
CA SER A 286 -32.52 7.50 -22.04
C SER A 286 -31.37 7.77 -23.00
N GLU A 287 -30.21 8.16 -22.49
CA GLU A 287 -29.02 8.51 -23.27
C GLU A 287 -27.93 7.42 -23.20
N ASN A 288 -28.20 6.32 -22.49
CA ASN A 288 -27.23 5.28 -22.21
C ASN A 288 -25.92 5.84 -21.60
N ALA A 289 -26.06 6.86 -20.74
CA ALA A 289 -24.96 7.51 -20.05
C ALA A 289 -24.93 7.12 -18.57
N TYR A 290 -23.80 6.60 -18.11
CA TYR A 290 -23.64 6.11 -16.74
C TYR A 290 -22.28 6.55 -16.19
N ILE A 291 -22.31 7.10 -14.98
CA ILE A 291 -21.12 7.59 -14.30
C ILE A 291 -21.00 6.94 -12.92
N TYR A 292 -19.80 6.48 -12.60
CA TYR A 292 -19.47 5.91 -11.30
C TYR A 292 -18.57 6.88 -10.56
N VAL A 293 -19.12 7.52 -9.53
CA VAL A 293 -18.49 8.62 -8.81
C VAL A 293 -17.90 8.10 -7.50
N ILE A 294 -16.62 8.38 -7.28
CA ILE A 294 -15.89 8.05 -6.06
C ILE A 294 -15.66 9.34 -5.28
N CYS A 295 -16.31 9.47 -4.13
CA CYS A 295 -16.25 10.63 -3.24
C CYS A 295 -15.46 10.29 -1.98
N LEU A 296 -14.53 11.17 -1.58
CA LEU A 296 -13.65 10.96 -0.42
C LEU A 296 -14.20 11.52 0.90
N ASP A 297 -15.53 11.56 1.02
CA ASP A 297 -16.26 11.93 2.23
C ASP A 297 -17.68 11.33 2.15
N PRO A 298 -18.41 11.18 3.27
CA PRO A 298 -19.81 10.81 3.24
C PRO A 298 -20.64 11.86 2.52
N LEU A 299 -21.47 11.41 1.59
CA LEU A 299 -22.45 12.26 0.95
C LEU A 299 -23.70 12.41 1.82
N LYS A 300 -24.19 13.65 1.91
CA LYS A 300 -25.50 13.97 2.48
C LYS A 300 -26.54 14.05 1.37
N ASP A 301 -27.77 13.65 1.65
CA ASP A 301 -28.93 13.88 0.78
C ASP A 301 -28.82 13.27 -0.64
N VAL A 302 -28.11 12.14 -0.76
CA VAL A 302 -28.04 11.34 -1.99
C VAL A 302 -28.90 10.09 -1.82
N SER A 303 -30.18 10.21 -2.15
CA SER A 303 -31.15 9.11 -2.10
C SER A 303 -31.36 8.47 -3.47
N PHE A 304 -31.72 7.18 -3.48
CA PHE A 304 -32.08 6.47 -4.70
C PHE A 304 -33.23 7.19 -5.44
N ASN A 305 -33.15 7.24 -6.78
CA ASN A 305 -34.04 8.00 -7.66
C ASN A 305 -34.05 9.53 -7.48
N SER A 306 -33.22 10.09 -6.59
CA SER A 306 -32.99 11.54 -6.61
C SER A 306 -32.16 11.94 -7.83
N THR A 307 -32.27 13.21 -8.17
CA THR A 307 -31.48 13.82 -9.24
C THR A 307 -30.32 14.61 -8.64
N GLN A 308 -29.14 14.48 -9.24
CA GLN A 308 -27.92 15.09 -8.73
C GLN A 308 -27.18 15.81 -9.85
N THR A 309 -26.62 16.98 -9.52
CA THR A 309 -25.54 17.57 -10.30
C THR A 309 -24.21 17.16 -9.69
N VAL A 310 -23.31 16.64 -10.52
CA VAL A 310 -21.96 16.24 -10.11
C VAL A 310 -20.91 17.04 -10.85
N TYR A 311 -19.94 17.55 -10.11
CA TYR A 311 -18.68 18.02 -10.64
C TYR A 311 -17.60 17.01 -10.29
N GLY A 312 -16.81 16.60 -11.26
CA GLY A 312 -15.72 15.66 -10.99
C GLY A 312 -14.78 15.45 -12.15
N LEU A 313 -13.63 14.88 -11.82
CA LEU A 313 -12.56 14.61 -12.76
C LEU A 313 -12.75 13.23 -13.41
N PRO A 314 -12.80 13.13 -14.75
CA PRO A 314 -12.76 11.84 -15.43
C PRO A 314 -11.44 11.12 -15.15
N LEU A 315 -11.51 9.90 -14.64
CA LEU A 315 -10.34 9.08 -14.33
C LEU A 315 -10.04 8.05 -15.42
N SER A 316 -11.08 7.37 -15.89
CA SER A 316 -11.03 6.27 -16.85
C SER A 316 -12.46 5.88 -17.24
N SER A 317 -12.62 4.92 -18.15
CA SER A 317 -13.84 4.15 -18.33
C SER A 317 -13.67 2.72 -17.82
N ALA A 318 -14.75 2.07 -17.38
CA ALA A 318 -14.74 0.66 -16.97
C ALA A 318 -16.05 -0.05 -17.33
N GLU A 319 -16.09 -1.37 -17.18
CA GLU A 319 -17.33 -2.15 -17.13
C GLU A 319 -17.78 -2.29 -15.67
N TYR A 320 -18.98 -1.80 -15.36
CA TYR A 320 -19.62 -1.99 -14.06
C TYR A 320 -20.64 -3.13 -14.14
N THR A 321 -20.57 -4.09 -13.22
CA THR A 321 -21.56 -5.17 -13.13
C THR A 321 -22.59 -4.83 -12.07
N MET A 322 -23.84 -4.61 -12.48
CA MET A 322 -24.96 -4.41 -11.58
C MET A 322 -25.27 -5.68 -10.77
N GLN A 323 -26.02 -5.55 -9.67
CA GLN A 323 -26.49 -6.71 -8.89
C GLN A 323 -27.31 -7.71 -9.71
N SER A 324 -27.99 -7.24 -10.78
CA SER A 324 -28.72 -8.09 -11.72
C SER A 324 -27.83 -8.90 -12.67
N GLY A 325 -26.51 -8.71 -12.63
CA GLY A 325 -25.55 -9.28 -13.58
C GLY A 325 -25.43 -8.50 -14.89
N LYS A 326 -26.26 -7.48 -15.12
CA LYS A 326 -26.15 -6.59 -16.28
C LYS A 326 -24.84 -5.80 -16.20
N LYS A 327 -24.09 -5.79 -17.30
CA LYS A 327 -22.89 -4.96 -17.47
C LYS A 327 -23.24 -3.60 -18.07
N LEU A 328 -22.69 -2.53 -17.49
CA LEU A 328 -22.80 -1.17 -17.98
C LEU A 328 -21.40 -0.65 -18.29
N LYS A 329 -21.23 0.05 -19.43
CA LYS A 329 -20.03 0.85 -19.64
C LYS A 329 -20.20 2.15 -18.85
N VAL A 330 -19.30 2.41 -17.92
CA VAL A 330 -19.37 3.58 -17.04
C VAL A 330 -18.14 4.47 -17.23
N LEU A 331 -18.33 5.78 -17.09
CA LEU A 331 -17.23 6.70 -16.85
C LEU A 331 -16.92 6.72 -15.36
N ILE A 332 -15.65 6.49 -15.00
CA ILE A 332 -15.18 6.58 -13.62
C ILE A 332 -14.79 8.03 -13.34
N VAL A 333 -15.35 8.60 -12.29
CA VAL A 333 -15.19 10.03 -11.94
C VAL A 333 -14.73 10.15 -10.49
N ALA A 334 -13.68 10.94 -10.25
CA ALA A 334 -13.34 11.42 -8.92
C ALA A 334 -14.27 12.59 -8.58
N GLY A 335 -15.12 12.40 -7.57
CA GLY A 335 -16.11 13.41 -7.16
C GLY A 335 -15.47 14.61 -6.49
N SER A 336 -15.71 15.80 -7.05
CA SER A 336 -15.25 17.08 -6.50
C SER A 336 -16.35 17.77 -5.70
N PHE A 337 -17.57 17.79 -6.23
CA PHE A 337 -18.73 18.37 -5.56
C PHE A 337 -20.03 17.73 -6.07
N LEU A 338 -20.97 17.50 -5.16
CA LEU A 338 -22.28 16.96 -5.49
C LEU A 338 -23.36 17.85 -4.89
N LYS A 339 -24.39 18.10 -5.69
CA LYS A 339 -25.49 18.98 -5.34
C LYS A 339 -26.81 18.27 -5.64
N HIS A 340 -27.59 18.09 -4.59
CA HIS A 340 -28.98 17.70 -4.72
C HIS A 340 -29.75 18.82 -5.41
N GLN A 341 -30.66 18.43 -6.31
CA GLN A 341 -31.50 19.36 -7.05
C GLN A 341 -32.90 19.45 -6.49
#